data_AF-A0A928IH77-F1
#
_entry.id   AF-A0A928IH77-F1
#
_cell.length_a   1.000
_cell.length_b   1.000
_cell.length_c   1.000
_cell.angle_alpha   90.00
_cell.angle_beta   90.00
_cell.angle_gamma   90.00
#
_symmetry.space_group_name_H-M   'P 1'
#
loop_
_entity.id
_entity.type
_entity.pdbx_description
1 polymer ?
#
loop_
_entity_poly.entity_id
_entity_poly.type
_entity_poly.pdbx_seq_one_letter_code
_entity_poly.pdbx_strand_id
1 'polypeptide(L)'
;MKKSRLRKDSHSIMRKSKTLRALAMFMLALVILTSIPFSKAKAKVLTEADVIQMFKGDTQLDKEKVLTVISSMDLNAKQRNFFKVIIPLAVQDMIDNDILASLTIAQSVWEGGWGVGNIAIVANNIFGIMAASNWNGKVYCTTEKQVYDSYAEAVKHGGKRFFRAYDSWADSLHDHSQLFLNSDRYQVFIGLRDYKAACKYVYSTGYATSKNYPNELIGTIESHKLTIFDTIAKEILKAREIAASIMPTSVSISASKITIGLGSTYTLKATVQPSNANSNITWTTNKNGVSVSEGVISADKVGVTNVLAETVNGMGVECVVTVLENFDFVVIGSKLTQYTGNSAIAAVPSGVSTLSANSFKNKKSLTEIIIPTAVKSIATTAFSGCSKDMTICGYVGSYAEQFAKKNGYGFKSISNILFNSSNNFATNVSLKTTVPELLVSLGKDAKIKDKYDESVNVSPSDFVGTGCVVTVENVDYQISVKGDINGDGIISASDYQTLLRYFKKLKNLDGVYFDAADVDNDGVVNAADYLKIKYAFQTGTRDIK
;
A
#
# COMPACT_ATOMS: atom_id res chain seq x y z
N MET A 1 -80.01 22.47 15.76
CA MET A 1 -79.50 23.54 14.89
C MET A 1 -78.26 24.16 15.50
N LYS A 2 -77.33 24.58 14.64
CA LYS A 2 -75.96 25.05 14.90
C LYS A 2 -75.88 26.33 15.75
N LYS A 3 -74.78 26.40 16.53
CA LYS A 3 -73.83 27.51 16.77
C LYS A 3 -74.39 28.94 16.93
N SER A 4 -73.97 29.66 17.98
CA SER A 4 -73.03 30.80 17.81
C SER A 4 -72.49 31.37 19.14
N ARG A 5 -71.25 31.89 19.06
CA ARG A 5 -70.61 32.94 19.87
C ARG A 5 -70.22 32.65 21.33
N LEU A 6 -68.91 32.47 21.55
CA LEU A 6 -68.17 33.10 22.64
C LEU A 6 -66.79 33.52 22.11
N ARG A 7 -66.55 34.82 22.07
CA ARG A 7 -65.30 35.50 21.70
C ARG A 7 -65.04 36.52 22.81
N LYS A 8 -63.77 36.63 23.23
CA LYS A 8 -63.15 37.54 24.21
C LYS A 8 -63.10 37.03 25.66
N ASP A 9 -61.97 36.40 26.01
CA ASP A 9 -60.94 37.01 26.88
C ASP A 9 -59.91 35.95 27.29
N SER A 10 -58.86 35.80 26.47
CA SER A 10 -57.76 34.85 26.70
C SER A 10 -56.39 35.52 26.55
N HIS A 11 -56.22 36.72 27.10
CA HIS A 11 -54.95 37.46 27.09
C HIS A 11 -54.46 38.00 28.45
N SER A 12 -54.95 37.47 29.58
CA SER A 12 -54.45 37.87 30.92
C SER A 12 -54.01 36.73 31.85
N ILE A 13 -53.94 35.47 31.39
CA ILE A 13 -53.65 34.31 32.27
C ILE A 13 -52.24 33.70 32.02
N MET A 14 -51.52 34.10 30.97
CA MET A 14 -50.18 33.56 30.65
C MET A 14 -48.98 34.44 31.07
N ARG A 15 -49.05 35.14 32.21
CA ARG A 15 -47.86 35.82 32.78
C ARG A 15 -47.57 35.61 34.28
N LYS A 16 -48.40 34.87 35.04
CA LYS A 16 -48.16 34.60 36.48
C LYS A 16 -47.67 33.19 36.84
N SER A 17 -47.41 32.31 35.86
CA SER A 17 -46.97 30.93 36.12
C SER A 17 -45.44 30.72 36.10
N LYS A 18 -44.64 31.69 35.64
CA LYS A 18 -43.17 31.54 35.55
C LYS A 18 -42.39 32.07 36.75
N THR A 19 -42.99 32.85 37.65
CA THR A 19 -42.30 33.41 38.83
C THR A 19 -42.57 32.67 40.15
N LEU A 20 -43.62 31.84 40.25
CA LEU A 20 -43.89 31.04 41.46
C LEU A 20 -43.09 29.73 41.55
N ARG A 21 -42.61 29.18 40.44
CA ARG A 21 -41.72 27.99 40.44
C ARG A 21 -40.26 28.30 40.77
N ALA A 22 -39.85 29.56 40.66
CA ALA A 22 -38.50 30.00 41.04
C ALA A 22 -38.38 30.26 42.55
N LEU A 23 -39.48 30.62 43.24
CA LEU A 23 -39.46 30.90 44.69
C LEU A 23 -39.68 29.64 45.56
N ALA A 24 -40.36 28.61 45.03
CA ALA A 24 -40.57 27.34 45.74
C ALA A 24 -39.35 26.39 45.73
N MET A 25 -38.39 26.59 44.82
CA MET A 25 -37.12 25.85 44.83
C MET A 25 -36.03 26.51 45.70
N PHE A 26 -36.26 27.72 46.22
CA PHE A 26 -35.31 28.42 47.08
C PHE A 26 -35.62 28.29 48.58
N MET A 27 -36.76 27.70 48.95
CA MET A 27 -37.20 27.49 50.34
C MET A 27 -37.32 26.02 50.75
N LEU A 28 -36.65 25.10 50.03
CA LEU A 28 -36.46 23.70 50.42
C LEU A 28 -34.98 23.31 50.59
N ALA A 29 -34.08 24.30 50.56
CA ALA A 29 -32.64 24.11 50.81
C ALA A 29 -32.18 24.72 52.14
N LEU A 30 -33.11 25.21 52.95
CA LEU A 30 -32.91 25.64 54.32
C LEU A 30 -33.77 24.71 55.20
N VAL A 31 -33.18 24.08 56.22
CA VAL A 31 -33.75 23.04 57.09
C VAL A 31 -33.66 21.61 56.55
N ILE A 32 -32.43 21.09 56.44
CA ILE A 32 -32.00 19.89 57.20
C ILE A 32 -30.56 20.15 57.66
N LEU A 33 -30.45 20.83 58.80
CA LEU A 33 -29.22 20.94 59.58
C LEU A 33 -29.56 20.41 60.97
N THR A 34 -29.62 19.09 61.10
CA THR A 34 -29.55 18.42 62.40
C THR A 34 -28.61 17.23 62.28
N SER A 35 -27.38 17.45 62.76
CA SER A 35 -26.48 16.46 63.36
C SER A 35 -26.19 15.19 62.56
N ILE A 36 -25.15 15.25 61.72
CA ILE A 36 -24.36 14.07 61.32
C ILE A 36 -22.95 14.30 61.88
N PRO A 37 -22.37 13.36 62.65
CA PRO A 37 -21.05 13.53 63.24
C PRO A 37 -20.01 13.67 62.13
N PHE A 38 -19.11 14.65 62.29
CA PHE A 38 -17.93 14.84 61.48
C PHE A 38 -16.99 13.64 61.68
N SER A 39 -17.23 12.55 60.95
CA SER A 39 -16.20 11.55 60.71
C SER A 39 -15.28 12.12 59.65
N LYS A 40 -14.01 12.33 59.99
CA LYS A 40 -12.94 12.59 59.01
C LYS A 40 -12.97 11.43 58.00
N ALA A 41 -13.64 11.60 56.87
CA ALA A 41 -13.55 10.66 55.77
C ALA A 41 -12.08 10.61 55.35
N LYS A 42 -11.39 9.52 55.68
CA LYS A 42 -10.05 9.26 55.16
C LYS A 42 -10.16 9.32 53.64
N ALA A 43 -9.37 10.19 53.01
CA ALA A 43 -9.30 10.31 51.56
C ALA A 43 -9.16 8.91 50.94
N LYS A 44 -10.08 8.53 50.05
CA LYS A 44 -10.06 7.24 49.36
C LYS A 44 -8.69 7.09 48.69
N VAL A 45 -7.94 6.04 49.05
CA VAL A 45 -6.73 5.67 48.32
C VAL A 45 -7.20 5.10 46.98
N LEU A 46 -6.90 5.79 45.89
CA LEU A 46 -7.21 5.32 44.54
C LEU A 46 -6.44 4.02 44.29
N THR A 47 -7.15 2.99 43.83
CA THR A 47 -6.55 1.70 43.46
C THR A 47 -6.08 1.72 42.00
N GLU A 48 -5.17 0.83 41.62
CA GLU A 48 -4.74 0.68 40.21
C GLU A 48 -5.93 0.43 39.26
N ALA A 49 -6.97 -0.28 39.73
CA ALA A 49 -8.20 -0.50 38.95
C ALA A 49 -9.04 0.78 38.76
N ASP A 50 -9.06 1.68 39.76
CA ASP A 50 -9.71 3.00 39.62
C ASP A 50 -8.95 3.86 38.57
N VAL A 51 -7.63 3.65 38.42
CA VAL A 51 -6.77 4.35 37.45
C VAL A 51 -6.94 3.81 36.04
N ILE A 52 -7.15 2.50 35.86
CA ILE A 52 -7.37 1.86 34.55
C ILE A 52 -8.66 2.35 33.87
N GLN A 53 -9.69 2.72 34.65
CA GLN A 53 -10.90 3.33 34.09
C GLN A 53 -10.70 4.80 33.68
N MET A 54 -9.52 5.39 33.85
CA MET A 54 -9.25 6.80 33.58
C MET A 54 -9.04 7.16 32.10
N PHE A 55 -9.11 6.18 31.18
CA PHE A 55 -8.94 6.42 29.75
C PHE A 55 -10.29 6.62 29.04
N LYS A 56 -10.38 7.59 28.11
CA LYS A 56 -11.36 7.54 27.02
C LYS A 56 -10.73 6.67 25.94
N GLY A 57 -11.43 5.64 25.47
CA GLY A 57 -11.12 4.61 24.45
C GLY A 57 -9.86 4.64 23.56
N ASP A 58 -9.18 5.77 23.35
CA ASP A 58 -8.24 6.01 22.24
C ASP A 58 -6.97 6.76 22.68
N THR A 59 -6.28 6.32 23.74
CA THR A 59 -4.89 6.78 24.06
C THR A 59 -4.71 8.27 24.45
N GLN A 60 -5.80 8.97 24.74
CA GLN A 60 -5.80 10.38 25.10
C GLN A 60 -6.05 10.61 26.59
N LEU A 61 -5.51 11.71 27.12
CA LEU A 61 -5.72 12.13 28.50
C LEU A 61 -7.18 12.54 28.73
N ASP A 62 -7.88 11.81 29.61
CA ASP A 62 -9.23 12.19 30.04
C ASP A 62 -9.16 13.31 31.08
N LYS A 63 -9.24 14.55 30.60
CA LYS A 63 -9.19 15.75 31.44
C LYS A 63 -10.25 15.75 32.56
N GLU A 64 -11.45 15.20 32.31
CA GLU A 64 -12.52 15.17 33.31
C GLU A 64 -12.17 14.26 34.48
N LYS A 65 -11.54 13.12 34.20
CA LYS A 65 -11.13 12.16 35.24
C LYS A 65 -9.91 12.63 36.04
N VAL A 66 -8.95 13.31 35.41
CA VAL A 66 -7.86 13.99 36.14
C VAL A 66 -8.43 15.04 37.11
N LEU A 67 -9.44 15.81 36.68
CA LEU A 67 -10.13 16.77 37.54
C LEU A 67 -10.88 16.09 38.70
N THR A 68 -11.39 14.87 38.53
CA THR A 68 -11.97 14.07 39.63
C THR A 68 -10.92 13.70 40.68
N VAL A 69 -9.72 13.26 40.26
CA VAL A 69 -8.62 12.95 41.20
C VAL A 69 -8.23 14.19 41.99
N ILE A 70 -8.04 15.33 41.32
CA ILE A 70 -7.75 16.61 41.96
C ILE A 70 -8.86 16.99 42.96
N SER A 71 -10.12 16.70 42.63
CA SER A 71 -11.26 16.98 43.52
C SER A 71 -11.24 16.13 44.79
N SER A 72 -10.69 14.92 44.74
CA SER A 72 -10.55 14.02 45.90
C SER A 72 -9.35 14.34 46.82
N MET A 73 -8.41 15.17 46.37
CA MET A 73 -7.23 15.56 47.15
C MET A 73 -7.61 16.53 48.29
N ASP A 74 -6.92 16.38 49.42
CA ASP A 74 -7.00 17.29 50.56
C ASP A 74 -6.21 18.56 50.28
N LEU A 75 -6.88 19.55 49.71
CA LEU A 75 -6.31 20.80 49.19
C LEU A 75 -7.21 21.97 49.57
N ASN A 76 -6.59 23.08 49.96
CA ASN A 76 -7.31 24.36 50.04
C ASN A 76 -7.69 24.87 48.64
N ALA A 77 -8.55 25.89 48.59
CA ALA A 77 -9.08 26.41 47.32
C ALA A 77 -7.99 26.91 46.35
N LYS A 78 -6.92 27.53 46.86
CA LYS A 78 -5.81 28.06 46.03
C LYS A 78 -5.02 26.92 45.41
N GLN A 79 -4.62 25.94 46.24
CA GLN A 79 -3.89 24.75 45.80
C GLN A 79 -4.69 23.98 44.74
N ARG A 80 -6.00 23.80 44.98
CA ARG A 80 -6.89 23.10 44.06
C ARG A 80 -6.99 23.81 42.70
N ASN A 81 -7.14 25.13 42.69
CA ASN A 81 -7.22 25.89 41.44
C ASN A 81 -5.91 25.84 40.65
N PHE A 82 -4.77 25.91 41.33
CA PHE A 82 -3.45 25.74 40.72
C PHE A 82 -3.30 24.35 40.07
N PHE A 83 -3.62 23.30 40.82
CA PHE A 83 -3.55 21.91 40.36
C PHE A 83 -4.48 21.58 39.19
N LYS A 84 -5.66 22.19 39.11
CA LYS A 84 -6.55 22.04 37.94
C LYS A 84 -5.90 22.47 36.62
N VAL A 85 -4.94 23.39 36.67
CA VAL A 85 -4.23 23.88 35.48
C VAL A 85 -2.93 23.12 35.26
N ILE A 86 -2.08 23.02 36.28
CA ILE A 86 -0.71 22.52 36.07
C ILE A 86 -0.63 21.00 35.90
N ILE A 87 -1.50 20.23 36.55
CA ILE A 87 -1.41 18.77 36.51
C ILE A 87 -1.70 18.21 35.11
N PRO A 88 -2.79 18.61 34.41
CA PRO A 88 -3.01 18.15 33.04
C PRO A 88 -1.85 18.53 32.10
N LEU A 89 -1.26 19.71 32.29
CA LEU A 89 -0.12 20.15 31.49
C LEU A 89 1.14 19.30 31.77
N ALA A 90 1.44 19.02 33.04
CA ALA A 90 2.59 18.21 33.44
C ALA A 90 2.45 16.73 33.03
N VAL A 91 1.23 16.16 33.07
CA VAL A 91 0.98 14.81 32.56
C VAL A 91 1.19 14.75 31.06
N GLN A 92 0.70 15.74 30.33
CA GLN A 92 0.91 15.84 28.88
C GLN A 92 2.40 16.03 28.54
N ASP A 93 3.10 16.88 29.30
CA ASP A 93 4.53 17.10 29.16
C ASP A 93 5.36 15.83 29.42
N MET A 94 4.98 15.00 30.40
CA MET A 94 5.61 13.68 30.59
C MET A 94 5.39 12.76 29.40
N ILE A 95 4.19 12.77 28.81
CA ILE A 95 3.88 11.94 27.63
C ILE A 95 4.72 12.39 26.42
N ASP A 96 4.94 13.70 26.26
CA ASP A 96 5.60 14.25 25.08
C ASP A 96 7.12 14.30 25.21
N ASN A 97 7.64 14.55 26.42
CA ASN A 97 9.05 14.88 26.68
C ASN A 97 9.73 13.94 27.70
N ASP A 98 9.00 12.97 28.26
CA ASP A 98 9.50 11.96 29.19
C ASP A 98 10.10 12.51 30.51
N ILE A 99 9.70 13.73 30.88
CA ILE A 99 10.00 14.37 32.17
C ILE A 99 8.90 14.00 33.16
N LEU A 100 9.25 13.49 34.35
CA LEU A 100 8.24 13.04 35.33
C LEU A 100 7.25 14.15 35.67
N ALA A 101 5.95 13.87 35.51
CA ALA A 101 4.87 14.79 35.83
C ALA A 101 4.94 15.24 37.30
N SER A 102 5.24 14.32 38.21
CA SER A 102 5.39 14.62 39.65
C SER A 102 6.52 15.60 39.93
N LEU A 103 7.65 15.48 39.22
CA LEU A 103 8.77 16.42 39.30
C LEU A 103 8.34 17.80 38.82
N THR A 104 7.77 17.87 37.62
CA THR A 104 7.28 19.11 37.01
C THR A 104 6.26 19.82 37.91
N ILE A 105 5.29 19.10 38.47
CA ILE A 105 4.30 19.66 39.39
C ILE A 105 5.00 20.18 40.66
N ALA A 106 5.91 19.40 41.26
CA ALA A 106 6.60 19.81 42.49
C ALA A 106 7.49 21.05 42.27
N GLN A 107 8.20 21.13 41.16
CA GLN A 107 8.96 22.32 40.79
C GLN A 107 8.04 23.53 40.62
N SER A 108 6.90 23.37 39.94
CA SER A 108 5.95 24.48 39.78
C SER A 108 5.34 24.97 41.11
N VAL A 109 5.16 24.06 42.08
CA VAL A 109 4.68 24.42 43.43
C VAL A 109 5.74 25.22 44.17
N TRP A 110 6.98 24.74 44.15
CA TRP A 110 8.10 25.37 44.85
C TRP A 110 8.48 26.71 44.25
N GLU A 111 8.70 26.76 42.93
CA GLU A 111 9.15 27.96 42.21
C GLU A 111 8.02 28.99 42.07
N GLY A 112 6.82 28.54 41.75
CA GLY A 112 5.66 29.40 41.53
C GLY A 112 4.92 29.79 42.81
N GLY A 113 5.26 29.18 43.95
CA GLY A 113 4.60 29.41 45.23
C GLY A 113 3.10 29.17 45.16
N TRP A 114 2.67 28.06 44.55
CA TRP A 114 1.25 27.77 44.24
C TRP A 114 0.60 28.75 43.25
N GLY A 115 1.39 29.39 42.39
CA GLY A 115 0.91 30.30 41.35
C GLY A 115 0.41 31.65 41.87
N VAL A 116 0.83 32.06 43.07
CA VAL A 116 0.37 33.31 43.70
C VAL A 116 1.38 34.46 43.61
N GLY A 117 2.63 34.17 43.26
CA GLY A 117 3.69 35.18 43.17
C GLY A 117 3.55 36.05 41.91
N ASN A 118 4.06 37.29 41.96
CA ASN A 118 4.02 38.20 40.81
C ASN A 118 4.70 37.63 39.56
N ILE A 119 5.77 36.84 39.72
CA ILE A 119 6.43 36.18 38.58
C ILE A 119 5.49 35.16 37.93
N ALA A 120 4.76 34.38 38.74
CA ALA A 120 3.80 33.40 38.24
C ALA A 120 2.54 34.05 37.63
N ILE A 121 2.03 35.14 38.21
CA ILE A 121 0.77 35.78 37.77
C ILE A 121 0.99 36.82 36.66
N VAL A 122 2.00 37.68 36.80
CA VAL A 122 2.22 38.80 35.87
C VAL A 122 3.08 38.38 34.69
N ALA A 123 4.10 37.55 34.93
CA ALA A 123 4.99 37.06 33.88
C ALA A 123 4.55 35.70 33.30
N ASN A 124 3.50 35.09 33.84
CA ASN A 124 3.13 33.69 33.57
C ASN A 124 4.27 32.68 33.78
N ASN A 125 5.31 33.03 34.53
CA ASN A 125 6.51 32.21 34.69
C ASN A 125 6.44 31.43 36.00
N ILE A 126 5.92 30.21 35.92
CA ILE A 126 5.67 29.34 37.09
C ILE A 126 6.90 28.58 37.58
N PHE A 127 8.00 28.61 36.81
CA PHE A 127 9.27 27.95 37.14
C PHE A 127 10.38 28.93 37.54
N GLY A 128 10.12 30.24 37.49
CA GLY A 128 11.09 31.27 37.87
C GLY A 128 12.31 31.33 36.95
N ILE A 129 12.19 30.94 35.68
CA ILE A 129 13.33 30.91 34.74
C ILE A 129 13.82 32.33 34.48
N MET A 130 15.10 32.59 34.75
CA MET A 130 15.71 33.90 34.54
C MET A 130 15.88 34.21 33.05
N ALA A 131 15.73 35.48 32.71
CA ALA A 131 16.08 35.97 31.37
C ALA A 131 17.55 36.38 31.37
N ALA A 132 18.31 35.84 30.41
CA ALA A 132 19.67 36.29 30.11
C ALA A 132 19.65 37.22 28.88
N SER A 133 20.78 37.85 28.56
CA SER A 133 20.86 38.81 27.44
C SER A 133 20.57 38.22 26.07
N ASN A 134 20.67 36.90 25.92
CA ASN A 134 20.34 36.16 24.71
C ASN A 134 18.88 35.66 24.66
N TRP A 135 18.06 36.00 25.65
CA TRP A 135 16.64 35.69 25.63
C TRP A 135 15.90 36.67 24.72
N ASN A 136 15.21 36.12 23.71
CA ASN A 136 14.54 36.91 22.67
C ASN A 136 13.03 37.12 22.93
N GLY A 137 12.50 36.60 24.04
CA GLY A 137 11.10 36.75 24.40
C GLY A 137 10.84 37.90 25.37
N LYS A 138 9.59 37.99 25.84
CA LYS A 138 9.17 38.97 26.85
C LYS A 138 9.95 38.77 28.16
N VAL A 139 10.15 39.87 28.90
CA VAL A 139 10.94 39.89 30.14
C VAL A 139 10.20 40.61 31.24
N TYR A 140 10.12 39.98 32.40
CA TYR A 140 9.60 40.58 33.62
C TYR A 140 10.71 41.24 34.43
N CYS A 141 10.55 42.53 34.73
CA CYS A 141 11.43 43.29 35.61
C CYS A 141 10.89 43.26 37.06
N THR A 142 11.67 42.70 37.99
CA THR A 142 11.25 42.59 39.40
C THR A 142 11.12 43.92 40.13
N THR A 143 11.86 44.96 39.71
CA THR A 143 11.88 46.26 40.41
C THR A 143 10.61 47.05 40.14
N GLU A 144 10.18 47.11 38.88
CA GLU A 144 8.96 47.81 38.48
C GLU A 144 7.72 46.90 38.42
N LYS A 145 7.92 45.58 38.54
CA LYS A 145 6.86 44.56 38.53
C LYS A 145 6.03 44.54 37.25
N GLN A 146 6.65 44.80 36.10
CA GLN A 146 6.01 44.79 34.79
C GLN A 146 6.78 43.98 33.74
N VAL A 147 6.09 43.67 32.64
CA VAL A 147 6.62 42.90 31.50
C VAL A 147 6.99 43.84 30.36
N TYR A 148 8.12 43.54 29.74
CA TYR A 148 8.69 44.22 28.59
C TYR A 148 8.79 43.26 27.41
N ASP A 149 8.78 43.78 26.18
CA ASP A 149 8.85 42.95 24.97
C ASP A 149 10.24 42.34 24.71
N SER A 150 11.29 42.84 25.36
CA SER A 150 12.66 42.31 25.20
C SER A 150 13.55 42.54 26.42
N TYR A 151 14.64 41.77 26.51
CA TYR A 151 15.67 41.95 27.54
C TYR A 151 16.34 43.34 27.46
N ALA A 152 16.65 43.79 26.25
CA ALA A 152 17.30 45.09 26.01
C ALA A 152 16.45 46.28 26.49
N GLU A 153 15.13 46.15 26.42
CA GLU A 153 14.23 47.16 26.96
C GLU A 153 14.19 47.08 28.49
N ALA A 154 13.98 45.89 29.05
CA ALA A 154 13.85 45.69 30.50
C ALA A 154 15.07 46.21 31.29
N VAL A 155 16.30 46.07 30.76
CA VAL A 155 17.51 46.52 31.47
C VAL A 155 17.62 48.04 31.63
N LYS A 156 16.95 48.83 30.76
CA LYS A 156 16.94 50.30 30.87
C LYS A 156 16.25 50.78 32.14
N HIS A 157 15.42 49.94 32.74
CA HIS A 157 14.58 50.24 33.90
C HIS A 157 15.23 49.87 35.25
N GLY A 158 16.54 49.60 35.28
CA GLY A 158 17.31 49.53 36.53
C GLY A 158 17.01 48.32 37.43
N GLY A 159 16.52 47.21 36.87
CA GLY A 159 16.18 45.99 37.61
C GLY A 159 17.38 45.16 38.08
N LYS A 160 17.31 44.59 39.30
CA LYS A 160 18.35 43.66 39.82
C LYS A 160 18.20 42.21 39.35
N ARG A 161 17.00 41.80 38.94
CA ARG A 161 16.69 40.42 38.47
C ARG A 161 15.63 40.48 37.37
N PHE A 162 15.91 39.78 36.26
CA PHE A 162 15.05 39.68 35.08
C PHE A 162 14.62 38.22 34.89
N PHE A 163 13.33 38.03 34.62
CA PHE A 163 12.74 36.71 34.40
C PHE A 163 12.12 36.64 33.02
N ARG A 164 12.13 35.45 32.41
CA ARG A 164 11.34 35.23 31.18
C ARG A 164 9.87 35.49 31.48
N ALA A 165 9.13 36.03 30.52
CA ALA A 165 7.70 36.20 30.60
C ALA A 165 7.03 35.52 29.41
N TYR A 166 5.83 35.00 29.63
CA TYR A 166 5.11 34.18 28.66
C TYR A 166 3.64 34.61 28.53
N ASP A 167 2.98 34.11 27.48
CA ASP A 167 1.56 34.38 27.26
C ASP A 167 0.66 33.48 28.12
N SER A 168 1.15 32.30 28.51
CA SER A 168 0.44 31.37 29.38
C SER A 168 1.37 30.50 30.24
N TRP A 169 0.82 29.84 31.26
CA TRP A 169 1.55 28.83 32.03
C TRP A 169 1.91 27.59 31.20
N ALA A 170 1.17 27.30 30.13
CA ALA A 170 1.52 26.23 29.20
C ALA A 170 2.81 26.57 28.43
N ASP A 171 2.96 27.83 28.00
CA ASP A 171 4.19 28.30 27.36
C ASP A 171 5.37 28.30 28.33
N SER A 172 5.14 28.68 29.60
CA SER A 172 6.16 28.59 30.65
C SER A 172 6.61 27.15 30.90
N LEU A 173 5.69 26.19 30.87
CA LEU A 173 6.02 24.77 31.01
C LEU A 173 6.77 24.27 29.79
N HIS A 174 6.32 24.63 28.59
CA HIS A 174 6.99 24.25 27.36
C HIS A 174 8.45 24.73 27.36
N ASP A 175 8.71 26.00 27.67
CA ASP A 175 10.07 26.56 27.75
C ASP A 175 10.92 25.89 28.85
N HIS A 176 10.31 25.53 29.98
CA HIS A 176 10.96 24.75 31.04
C HIS A 176 11.40 23.36 30.53
N SER A 177 10.55 22.65 29.81
CA SER A 177 10.90 21.35 29.22
C SER A 177 11.95 21.49 28.12
N GLN A 178 11.87 22.54 27.30
CA GLN A 178 12.88 22.85 26.29
C GLN A 178 14.25 23.18 26.92
N LEU A 179 14.30 23.81 28.09
CA LEU A 179 15.56 23.99 28.82
C LEU A 179 16.22 22.66 29.15
N PHE A 180 15.45 21.64 29.52
CA PHE A 180 15.99 20.31 29.81
C PHE A 180 16.40 19.57 28.54
N LEU A 181 15.54 19.61 27.52
CA LEU A 181 15.75 18.90 26.25
C LEU A 181 16.96 19.44 25.46
N ASN A 182 17.18 20.75 25.48
CA ASN A 182 18.22 21.40 24.67
C ASN A 182 19.58 21.53 25.37
N SER A 183 19.73 20.95 26.56
CA SER A 183 20.97 21.03 27.33
C SER A 183 21.39 19.65 27.84
N ASP A 184 22.51 19.15 27.34
CA ASP A 184 23.14 17.87 27.76
C ASP A 184 23.24 17.73 29.28
N ARG A 185 23.43 18.86 29.97
CA ARG A 185 23.47 18.94 31.44
C ARG A 185 22.27 18.28 32.12
N TYR A 186 21.06 18.41 31.55
CA TYR A 186 19.80 18.00 32.19
C TYR A 186 19.27 16.65 31.68
N GLN A 187 19.87 16.09 30.62
CA GLN A 187 19.41 14.84 29.99
C GLN A 187 19.44 13.63 30.94
N VAL A 188 20.30 13.66 31.97
CA VAL A 188 20.51 12.54 32.90
C VAL A 188 19.26 12.07 33.65
N PHE A 189 18.23 12.92 33.79
CA PHE A 189 16.99 12.54 34.48
C PHE A 189 15.78 12.36 33.57
N ILE A 190 15.91 12.63 32.26
CA ILE A 190 14.84 12.39 31.30
C ILE A 190 14.67 10.87 31.15
N GLY A 191 13.42 10.40 31.21
CA GLY A 191 13.09 8.98 31.22
C GLY A 191 13.25 8.25 32.55
N LEU A 192 13.74 8.92 33.61
CA LEU A 192 13.75 8.31 34.94
C LEU A 192 12.34 8.05 35.44
N ARG A 193 12.18 6.93 36.16
CA ARG A 193 10.91 6.52 36.78
C ARG A 193 10.90 6.66 38.30
N ASP A 194 12.07 6.91 38.89
CA ASP A 194 12.23 7.21 40.31
C ASP A 194 12.26 8.73 40.52
N TYR A 195 11.18 9.26 41.09
CA TYR A 195 11.05 10.68 41.37
C TYR A 195 12.12 11.18 42.36
N LYS A 196 12.60 10.34 43.30
CA LYS A 196 13.63 10.74 44.26
C LYS A 196 14.97 10.92 43.55
N ALA A 197 15.31 10.01 42.64
CA ALA A 197 16.47 10.16 41.78
C ALA A 197 16.34 11.41 40.90
N ALA A 198 15.19 11.61 40.25
CA ALA A 198 14.96 12.77 39.40
C ALA A 198 15.10 14.10 40.17
N CYS A 199 14.55 14.21 41.38
CA CYS A 199 14.70 15.39 42.25
C CYS A 199 16.16 15.64 42.66
N LYS A 200 16.95 14.59 42.88
CA LYS A 200 18.38 14.73 43.17
C LYS A 200 19.16 15.16 41.93
N TYR A 201 18.84 14.57 40.78
CA TYR A 201 19.55 14.86 39.54
C TYR A 201 19.28 16.27 39.03
N VAL A 202 18.03 16.75 39.04
CA VAL A 202 17.72 18.14 38.66
C VAL A 202 18.50 19.16 39.51
N TYR A 203 18.72 18.87 40.79
CA TYR A 203 19.59 19.68 41.64
C TYR A 203 21.07 19.53 41.29
N SER A 204 21.58 18.31 41.14
CA SER A 204 23.00 18.05 40.86
C SER A 204 23.45 18.60 39.50
N THR A 205 22.51 18.72 38.57
CA THR A 205 22.66 19.37 37.26
C THR A 205 22.51 20.90 37.38
N GLY A 206 22.56 21.43 38.60
CA GLY A 206 22.60 22.84 38.95
C GLY A 206 21.44 23.68 38.43
N TYR A 207 20.22 23.11 38.45
CA TYR A 207 18.98 23.87 38.29
C TYR A 207 18.76 24.85 39.45
N ALA A 208 19.05 24.42 40.69
CA ALA A 208 18.88 25.21 41.90
C ALA A 208 20.17 25.24 42.75
N THR A 209 20.32 26.28 43.57
CA THR A 209 21.49 26.47 44.44
C THR A 209 21.27 25.97 45.88
N SER A 210 20.02 25.88 46.34
CA SER A 210 19.68 25.43 47.70
C SER A 210 19.95 23.94 47.87
N LYS A 211 20.77 23.57 48.87
CA LYS A 211 21.03 22.17 49.22
C LYS A 211 19.78 21.39 49.64
N ASN A 212 18.74 22.07 50.14
CA ASN A 212 17.50 21.43 50.55
C ASN A 212 16.52 21.20 49.38
N TYR A 213 16.82 21.72 48.18
CA TYR A 213 15.90 21.68 47.04
C TYR A 213 15.35 20.28 46.73
N PRO A 214 16.17 19.20 46.67
CA PRO A 214 15.65 17.86 46.44
C PRO A 214 14.64 17.41 47.51
N ASN A 215 14.90 17.73 48.78
CA ASN A 215 14.03 17.30 49.88
C ASN A 215 12.68 18.03 49.84
N GLU A 216 12.66 19.31 49.46
CA GLU A 216 11.43 20.08 49.29
C GLU A 216 10.57 19.52 48.15
N LEU A 217 11.20 19.18 47.02
CA LEU A 217 10.50 18.55 45.89
C LEU A 217 9.96 17.17 46.30
N ILE A 218 10.79 16.32 46.91
CA ILE A 218 10.38 14.99 47.39
C ILE A 218 9.24 15.11 48.40
N GLY A 219 9.33 16.02 49.37
CA GLY A 219 8.30 16.26 50.37
C GLY A 219 6.99 16.74 49.75
N THR A 220 7.05 17.60 48.73
CA THR A 220 5.88 18.05 47.96
C THR A 220 5.23 16.89 47.20
N ILE A 221 6.03 16.05 46.55
CA ILE A 221 5.54 14.85 45.84
C ILE A 221 4.86 13.88 46.79
N GLU A 222 5.46 13.60 47.94
CA GLU A 222 4.95 12.64 48.92
C GLU A 222 3.70 13.17 49.65
N SER A 223 3.70 14.43 50.08
CA SER A 223 2.58 15.04 50.81
C SER A 223 1.31 15.16 49.95
N HIS A 224 1.46 15.44 48.66
CA HIS A 224 0.34 15.55 47.72
C HIS A 224 0.13 14.31 46.85
N LYS A 225 0.90 13.23 47.10
CA LYS A 225 0.82 11.94 46.38
C LYS A 225 0.90 12.11 44.86
N LEU A 226 1.81 12.97 44.38
CA LEU A 226 1.89 13.38 42.98
C LEU A 226 2.36 12.28 42.03
N THR A 227 2.96 11.19 42.54
CA THR A 227 3.39 10.03 41.74
C THR A 227 2.25 9.33 41.01
N ILE A 228 1.00 9.52 41.45
CA ILE A 228 -0.18 9.02 40.73
C ILE A 228 -0.24 9.55 39.28
N PHE A 229 0.24 10.77 39.05
CA PHE A 229 0.25 11.38 37.71
C PHE A 229 1.34 10.81 36.81
N ASP A 230 2.46 10.36 37.38
CA ASP A 230 3.47 9.60 36.64
C ASP A 230 2.90 8.25 36.19
N THR A 231 2.16 7.58 37.08
CA THR A 231 1.48 6.31 36.75
C THR A 231 0.45 6.51 35.65
N ILE A 232 -0.36 7.57 35.72
CA ILE A 232 -1.34 7.90 34.67
C ILE A 232 -0.63 8.09 33.32
N ALA A 233 0.45 8.88 33.26
CA ALA A 233 1.21 9.08 32.02
C ALA A 233 1.78 7.77 31.46
N LYS A 234 2.38 6.93 32.33
CA LYS A 234 2.94 5.62 31.93
C LYS A 234 1.90 4.69 31.32
N GLU A 235 0.72 4.59 31.92
CA GLU A 235 -0.34 3.73 31.39
C GLU A 235 -0.86 4.26 30.04
N ILE A 236 -0.90 5.59 29.83
CA ILE A 236 -1.22 6.18 28.52
C ILE A 236 -0.15 5.79 27.49
N LEU A 237 1.14 5.93 27.83
CA LEU A 237 2.23 5.55 26.94
C LEU A 237 2.17 4.06 26.57
N LYS A 238 1.97 3.18 27.56
CA LYS A 238 1.80 1.75 27.35
C LYS A 238 0.58 1.43 26.46
N ALA A 239 -0.55 2.10 26.68
CA ALA A 239 -1.73 1.93 25.83
C ALA A 239 -1.46 2.37 24.38
N ARG A 240 -0.70 3.46 24.17
CA ARG A 240 -0.25 3.91 22.84
C ARG A 240 0.66 2.89 22.16
N GLU A 241 1.62 2.34 22.89
CA GLU A 241 2.52 1.31 22.38
C GLU A 241 1.76 0.05 21.96
N ILE A 242 0.83 -0.42 22.81
CA ILE A 242 -0.02 -1.57 22.48
C ILE A 242 -0.86 -1.28 21.24
N ALA A 243 -1.54 -0.12 21.20
CA ALA A 243 -2.35 0.28 20.05
C ALA A 243 -1.51 0.37 18.76
N ALA A 244 -0.32 0.97 18.81
CA ALA A 244 0.59 1.02 17.67
C ALA A 244 1.06 -0.37 17.23
N SER A 245 1.33 -1.28 18.18
CA SER A 245 1.82 -2.63 17.90
C SER A 245 0.81 -3.52 17.17
N ILE A 246 -0.48 -3.21 17.28
CA ILE A 246 -1.56 -3.92 16.60
C ILE A 246 -2.03 -3.20 15.33
N MET A 247 -1.41 -2.09 14.94
CA MET A 247 -1.76 -1.39 13.72
C MET A 247 -1.05 -2.01 12.51
N PRO A 248 -1.75 -2.13 11.37
CA PRO A 248 -1.15 -2.60 10.13
C PRO A 248 0.01 -1.70 9.68
N THR A 249 1.13 -2.32 9.33
CA THR A 249 2.34 -1.68 8.76
C THR A 249 2.55 -2.03 7.29
N SER A 250 1.94 -3.12 6.81
CA SER A 250 1.82 -3.42 5.38
C SER A 250 0.65 -4.34 5.12
N VAL A 251 0.17 -4.31 3.88
CA VAL A 251 -0.85 -5.22 3.35
C VAL A 251 -0.39 -5.72 1.98
N SER A 252 -0.64 -6.99 1.71
CA SER A 252 -0.37 -7.64 0.42
C SER A 252 -1.54 -8.53 0.04
N ILE A 253 -1.65 -8.85 -1.26
CA ILE A 253 -2.71 -9.71 -1.80
C ILE A 253 -2.11 -10.84 -2.63
N SER A 254 -2.84 -11.97 -2.71
CA SER A 254 -2.40 -13.17 -3.43
C SER A 254 -2.19 -12.98 -4.93
N ALA A 255 -2.79 -11.94 -5.53
CA ALA A 255 -2.63 -11.59 -6.93
C ALA A 255 -2.85 -10.08 -7.14
N SER A 256 -1.93 -9.42 -7.85
CA SER A 256 -2.08 -8.01 -8.27
C SER A 256 -2.80 -7.85 -9.61
N LYS A 257 -2.93 -8.94 -10.37
CA LYS A 257 -3.67 -8.97 -11.64
C LYS A 257 -4.28 -10.34 -11.86
N ILE A 258 -5.56 -10.39 -12.18
CA ILE A 258 -6.27 -11.62 -12.55
C ILE A 258 -7.08 -11.44 -13.84
N THR A 259 -7.23 -12.51 -14.60
CA THR A 259 -8.14 -12.59 -15.74
C THR A 259 -9.01 -13.83 -15.59
N ILE A 260 -10.33 -13.64 -15.62
CA ILE A 260 -11.34 -14.67 -15.37
C ILE A 260 -12.53 -14.52 -16.33
N GLY A 261 -13.32 -15.58 -16.46
CA GLY A 261 -14.53 -15.57 -17.29
C GLY A 261 -15.74 -14.96 -16.62
N LEU A 262 -16.66 -14.44 -17.43
CA LEU A 262 -17.99 -14.02 -16.99
C LEU A 262 -18.70 -15.15 -16.21
N GLY A 263 -19.31 -14.81 -15.07
CA GLY A 263 -19.98 -15.74 -14.16
C GLY A 263 -19.04 -16.52 -13.23
N SER A 264 -17.71 -16.37 -13.38
CA SER A 264 -16.74 -17.03 -12.50
C SER A 264 -16.51 -16.26 -11.20
N THR A 265 -15.99 -16.96 -10.20
CA THR A 265 -15.55 -16.36 -8.94
C THR A 265 -14.05 -16.59 -8.71
N TYR A 266 -13.42 -15.68 -7.95
CA TYR A 266 -12.04 -15.81 -7.53
C TYR A 266 -11.84 -15.23 -6.13
N THR A 267 -11.11 -15.92 -5.26
CA THR A 267 -10.85 -15.43 -3.89
C THR A 267 -9.46 -14.80 -3.79
N LEU A 268 -9.41 -13.49 -3.57
CA LEU A 268 -8.18 -12.81 -3.16
C LEU A 268 -7.94 -13.03 -1.67
N LYS A 269 -6.71 -13.45 -1.33
CA LYS A 269 -6.26 -13.51 0.05
C LYS A 269 -5.41 -12.28 0.36
N ALA A 270 -5.86 -11.45 1.30
CA ALA A 270 -5.06 -10.38 1.87
C ALA A 270 -4.21 -10.90 3.04
N THR A 271 -2.98 -10.39 3.19
CA THR A 271 -2.08 -10.67 4.30
C THR A 271 -1.59 -9.36 4.89
N VAL A 272 -1.79 -9.16 6.19
CA VAL A 272 -1.41 -7.97 6.95
C VAL A 272 -0.17 -8.27 7.79
N GLN A 273 0.73 -7.30 7.91
CA GLN A 273 1.86 -7.35 8.85
C GLN A 273 1.83 -6.17 9.84
N PRO A 274 2.37 -6.34 11.05
CA PRO A 274 2.85 -7.60 11.62
C PRO A 274 1.73 -8.61 11.88
N SER A 275 2.06 -9.88 12.17
CA SER A 275 1.06 -10.95 12.33
C SER A 275 0.08 -10.76 13.49
N ASN A 276 0.44 -9.95 14.48
CA ASN A 276 -0.40 -9.56 15.61
C ASN A 276 -1.25 -8.30 15.31
N ALA A 277 -1.10 -7.70 14.14
CA ALA A 277 -1.89 -6.53 13.76
C ALA A 277 -3.36 -6.90 13.49
N ASN A 278 -4.22 -5.88 13.59
CA ASN A 278 -5.61 -5.98 13.20
C ASN A 278 -5.72 -6.35 11.72
N SER A 279 -6.15 -7.59 11.46
CA SER A 279 -6.23 -8.16 10.12
C SER A 279 -7.53 -7.86 9.38
N ASN A 280 -8.38 -6.97 9.91
CA ASN A 280 -9.62 -6.58 9.24
C ASN A 280 -9.30 -5.83 7.95
N ILE A 281 -9.92 -6.28 6.87
CA ILE A 281 -9.78 -5.71 5.53
C ILE A 281 -11.15 -5.27 5.03
N THR A 282 -11.20 -4.04 4.56
CA THR A 282 -12.34 -3.51 3.82
C THR A 282 -12.08 -3.71 2.33
N TRP A 283 -12.97 -4.45 1.67
CA TRP A 283 -12.88 -4.73 0.24
C TRP A 283 -13.80 -3.80 -0.53
N THR A 284 -13.26 -3.10 -1.53
CA THR A 284 -14.05 -2.20 -2.37
C THR A 284 -13.75 -2.42 -3.85
N THR A 285 -14.70 -2.02 -4.68
CA THR A 285 -14.63 -2.07 -6.14
C THR A 285 -15.40 -0.87 -6.70
N ASN A 286 -15.00 -0.35 -7.85
CA ASN A 286 -15.71 0.74 -8.51
C ASN A 286 -17.05 0.31 -9.16
N LYS A 287 -17.50 -0.93 -8.94
CA LYS A 287 -18.78 -1.51 -9.42
C LYS A 287 -18.92 -1.61 -10.95
N ASN A 288 -17.82 -1.64 -11.70
CA ASN A 288 -17.84 -1.92 -13.15
C ASN A 288 -18.01 -3.41 -13.45
N GLY A 289 -19.10 -4.03 -13.00
CA GLY A 289 -19.39 -5.43 -13.36
C GLY A 289 -18.67 -6.48 -12.52
N VAL A 290 -17.99 -6.08 -11.46
CA VAL A 290 -17.39 -6.99 -10.48
C VAL A 290 -17.89 -6.60 -9.11
N SER A 291 -18.36 -7.59 -8.34
CA SER A 291 -18.67 -7.45 -6.93
C SER A 291 -17.57 -8.13 -6.08
N VAL A 292 -17.34 -7.61 -4.87
CA VAL A 292 -16.38 -8.20 -3.93
C VAL A 292 -16.97 -8.24 -2.53
N SER A 293 -16.87 -9.39 -1.86
CA SER A 293 -17.27 -9.58 -0.47
C SER A 293 -16.26 -10.49 0.22
N GLU A 294 -15.65 -10.03 1.31
CA GLU A 294 -14.62 -10.80 2.06
C GLU A 294 -13.51 -11.37 1.15
N GLY A 295 -13.09 -10.60 0.14
CA GLY A 295 -12.08 -11.01 -0.85
C GLY A 295 -12.58 -11.95 -1.95
N VAL A 296 -13.83 -12.42 -1.89
CA VAL A 296 -14.47 -13.19 -2.97
C VAL A 296 -14.95 -12.23 -4.05
N ILE A 297 -14.33 -12.33 -5.22
CA ILE A 297 -14.67 -11.59 -6.43
C ILE A 297 -15.69 -12.41 -7.23
N SER A 298 -16.76 -11.77 -7.68
CA SER A 298 -17.73 -12.33 -8.64
C SER A 298 -17.73 -11.50 -9.93
N ALA A 299 -17.59 -12.18 -11.07
CA ALA A 299 -17.50 -11.55 -12.39
C ALA A 299 -18.87 -11.45 -13.06
N ASP A 300 -19.58 -10.34 -12.82
CA ASP A 300 -20.97 -10.15 -13.25
C ASP A 300 -21.09 -9.49 -14.64
N LYS A 301 -20.05 -8.79 -15.11
CA LYS A 301 -20.00 -8.15 -16.43
C LYS A 301 -18.58 -8.01 -16.96
N VAL A 302 -18.44 -8.12 -18.28
CA VAL A 302 -17.19 -7.97 -19.02
C VAL A 302 -16.58 -6.58 -18.84
N GLY A 303 -15.26 -6.53 -18.68
CA GLY A 303 -14.53 -5.28 -18.53
C GLY A 303 -13.26 -5.42 -17.70
N VAL A 304 -12.65 -4.28 -17.43
CA VAL A 304 -11.47 -4.17 -16.56
C VAL A 304 -11.83 -3.27 -15.38
N THR A 305 -11.48 -3.70 -14.17
CA THR A 305 -11.71 -2.94 -12.95
C THR A 305 -10.66 -3.23 -11.89
N ASN A 306 -10.62 -2.41 -10.83
CA ASN A 306 -9.74 -2.58 -9.69
C ASN A 306 -10.56 -3.00 -8.47
N VAL A 307 -10.03 -3.98 -7.75
CA VAL A 307 -10.50 -4.37 -6.42
C VAL A 307 -9.46 -3.92 -5.41
N LEU A 308 -9.88 -3.09 -4.46
CA LEU A 308 -9.03 -2.54 -3.41
C LEU A 308 -9.23 -3.31 -2.11
N ALA A 309 -8.13 -3.76 -1.51
CA ALA A 309 -8.06 -4.27 -0.14
C ALA A 309 -7.45 -3.17 0.75
N GLU A 310 -8.21 -2.66 1.70
CA GLU A 310 -7.80 -1.58 2.59
C GLU A 310 -7.80 -2.02 4.06
N THR A 311 -6.74 -1.69 4.78
CA THR A 311 -6.61 -1.96 6.23
C THR A 311 -7.36 -0.93 7.07
N VAL A 312 -7.54 -1.20 8.37
CA VAL A 312 -8.22 -0.30 9.32
C VAL A 312 -7.61 1.10 9.44
N ASN A 313 -6.35 1.28 9.03
CA ASN A 313 -5.64 2.56 9.02
C ASN A 313 -5.46 3.16 7.61
N GLY A 314 -6.20 2.67 6.61
CA GLY A 314 -6.25 3.25 5.27
C GLY A 314 -5.12 2.82 4.32
N MET A 315 -4.32 1.80 4.67
CA MET A 315 -3.32 1.27 3.73
C MET A 315 -4.00 0.38 2.70
N GLY A 316 -3.84 0.70 1.43
CA GLY A 316 -4.51 0.03 0.32
C GLY A 316 -3.59 -0.73 -0.62
N VAL A 317 -4.05 -1.87 -1.14
CA VAL A 317 -3.43 -2.57 -2.28
C VAL A 317 -4.51 -2.99 -3.28
N GLU A 318 -4.22 -2.79 -4.57
CA GLU A 318 -5.16 -3.05 -5.65
C GLU A 318 -4.83 -4.32 -6.44
N CYS A 319 -5.88 -5.02 -6.85
CA CYS A 319 -5.85 -6.06 -7.88
C CYS A 319 -6.57 -5.58 -9.13
N VAL A 320 -5.90 -5.66 -10.28
CA VAL A 320 -6.54 -5.45 -11.58
C VAL A 320 -7.27 -6.72 -12.00
N VAL A 321 -8.59 -6.63 -12.14
CA VAL A 321 -9.47 -7.72 -12.55
C VAL A 321 -9.90 -7.49 -13.99
N THR A 322 -9.63 -8.45 -14.87
CA THR A 322 -10.13 -8.47 -16.24
C THR A 322 -11.15 -9.59 -16.38
N VAL A 323 -12.38 -9.23 -16.76
CA VAL A 323 -13.47 -10.18 -17.03
C VAL A 323 -13.68 -10.27 -18.54
N LEU A 324 -13.64 -11.49 -19.07
CA LEU A 324 -13.83 -11.76 -20.49
C LEU A 324 -15.05 -12.67 -20.71
N GLU A 325 -15.75 -12.45 -21.83
CA GLU A 325 -16.80 -13.34 -22.31
C GLU A 325 -16.21 -14.66 -22.84
N ASN A 326 -16.94 -15.76 -22.68
CA ASN A 326 -16.55 -17.10 -23.19
C ASN A 326 -15.11 -17.50 -22.81
N PHE A 327 -14.68 -17.16 -21.59
CA PHE A 327 -13.31 -17.34 -21.14
C PHE A 327 -13.21 -18.37 -20.02
N ASP A 328 -12.76 -19.56 -20.39
CA ASP A 328 -12.71 -20.73 -19.52
C ASP A 328 -11.40 -20.84 -18.71
N PHE A 329 -10.70 -19.74 -18.47
CA PHE A 329 -9.40 -19.76 -17.79
C PHE A 329 -9.37 -18.83 -16.58
N VAL A 330 -8.57 -19.22 -15.59
CA VAL A 330 -8.13 -18.35 -14.49
C VAL A 330 -6.64 -18.09 -14.69
N VAL A 331 -6.31 -16.84 -14.93
CA VAL A 331 -4.92 -16.38 -15.16
C VAL A 331 -4.55 -15.38 -14.06
N ILE A 332 -3.44 -15.62 -13.37
CA ILE A 332 -2.85 -14.71 -12.37
C ILE A 332 -1.55 -14.16 -12.94
N GLY A 333 -1.50 -12.85 -13.21
CA GLY A 333 -0.41 -12.25 -13.98
C GLY A 333 -0.29 -12.88 -15.37
N SER A 334 0.81 -13.60 -15.63
CA SER A 334 1.04 -14.38 -16.86
C SER A 334 0.96 -15.90 -16.64
N LYS A 335 0.45 -16.34 -15.48
CA LYS A 335 0.37 -17.75 -15.10
C LYS A 335 -1.06 -18.24 -15.23
N LEU A 336 -1.29 -19.23 -16.09
CA LEU A 336 -2.56 -19.95 -16.14
C LEU A 336 -2.59 -20.92 -14.95
N THR A 337 -3.54 -20.71 -14.04
CA THR A 337 -3.66 -21.50 -12.81
C THR A 337 -4.80 -22.50 -12.85
N GLN A 338 -5.81 -22.27 -13.69
CA GLN A 338 -6.92 -23.18 -13.85
C GLN A 338 -7.57 -23.02 -15.22
N TYR A 339 -8.00 -24.12 -15.80
CA TYR A 339 -8.97 -24.20 -16.87
C TYR A 339 -10.30 -24.70 -16.30
N THR A 340 -11.35 -23.91 -16.44
CA THR A 340 -12.70 -24.20 -15.91
C THR A 340 -13.59 -24.89 -16.95
N GLY A 341 -13.29 -24.72 -18.24
CA GLY A 341 -14.07 -25.29 -19.34
C GLY A 341 -14.05 -26.82 -19.42
N ASN A 342 -14.96 -27.38 -20.22
CA ASN A 342 -15.11 -28.83 -20.43
C ASN A 342 -15.00 -29.24 -21.91
N SER A 343 -14.68 -28.30 -22.80
CA SER A 343 -14.52 -28.53 -24.23
C SER A 343 -13.41 -29.53 -24.53
N ALA A 344 -13.60 -30.30 -25.60
CA ALA A 344 -12.62 -31.26 -26.08
C ALA A 344 -11.36 -30.60 -26.66
N ILE A 345 -11.46 -29.34 -27.04
CA ILE A 345 -10.37 -28.51 -27.53
C ILE A 345 -10.29 -27.28 -26.64
N ALA A 346 -9.08 -26.95 -26.17
CA ALA A 346 -8.80 -25.71 -25.44
C ALA A 346 -7.62 -24.97 -26.07
N ALA A 347 -7.69 -23.63 -26.13
CA ALA A 347 -6.61 -22.79 -26.60
C ALA A 347 -6.10 -21.90 -25.46
N VAL A 348 -4.83 -22.07 -25.08
CA VAL A 348 -4.20 -21.26 -24.04
C VAL A 348 -4.08 -19.81 -24.55
N PRO A 349 -4.49 -18.80 -23.75
CA PRO A 349 -4.40 -17.40 -24.15
C PRO A 349 -2.96 -16.95 -24.44
N SER A 350 -2.78 -16.09 -25.45
CA SER A 350 -1.46 -15.65 -25.94
C SER A 350 -0.59 -14.91 -24.91
N GLY A 351 -1.20 -14.31 -23.88
CA GLY A 351 -0.49 -13.63 -22.79
C GLY A 351 0.07 -14.55 -21.69
N VAL A 352 -0.17 -15.86 -21.77
CA VAL A 352 0.28 -16.83 -20.75
C VAL A 352 1.72 -17.26 -21.03
N SER A 353 2.59 -17.11 -20.02
CA SER A 353 3.97 -17.59 -20.07
C SER A 353 4.22 -18.87 -19.26
N THR A 354 3.29 -19.22 -18.36
CA THR A 354 3.42 -20.39 -17.49
C THR A 354 2.10 -21.13 -17.34
N LEU A 355 2.12 -22.46 -17.54
CA LEU A 355 1.05 -23.35 -17.09
C LEU A 355 1.40 -23.90 -15.72
N SER A 356 0.64 -23.49 -14.71
CA SER A 356 0.89 -23.85 -13.31
C SER A 356 0.52 -25.30 -13.02
N ALA A 357 0.99 -25.82 -11.88
CA ALA A 357 0.62 -27.14 -11.39
C ALA A 357 -0.91 -27.28 -11.34
N ASN A 358 -1.43 -28.42 -11.80
CA ASN A 358 -2.87 -28.73 -11.82
C ASN A 358 -3.75 -27.81 -12.67
N SER A 359 -3.17 -26.96 -13.52
CA SER A 359 -3.94 -26.02 -14.35
C SER A 359 -5.02 -26.66 -15.23
N PHE A 360 -4.82 -27.90 -15.67
CA PHE A 360 -5.79 -28.71 -16.42
C PHE A 360 -6.17 -29.99 -15.66
N LYS A 361 -6.13 -29.99 -14.33
CA LYS A 361 -6.35 -31.21 -13.54
C LYS A 361 -7.71 -31.87 -13.83
N ASN A 362 -7.71 -33.20 -14.02
CA ASN A 362 -8.88 -34.05 -14.25
C ASN A 362 -9.76 -33.66 -15.46
N LYS A 363 -9.20 -32.97 -16.46
CA LYS A 363 -9.93 -32.60 -17.68
C LYS A 363 -9.96 -33.75 -18.68
N LYS A 364 -10.73 -34.78 -18.34
CA LYS A 364 -10.83 -36.03 -19.12
C LYS A 364 -11.43 -35.85 -20.52
N SER A 365 -12.29 -34.84 -20.70
CA SER A 365 -12.87 -34.53 -22.01
C SER A 365 -11.88 -33.86 -22.96
N LEU A 366 -10.78 -33.29 -22.45
CA LEU A 366 -9.80 -32.57 -23.24
C LEU A 366 -8.99 -33.55 -24.10
N THR A 367 -9.16 -33.44 -25.41
CA THR A 367 -8.48 -34.25 -26.43
C THR A 367 -7.40 -33.47 -27.18
N GLU A 368 -7.55 -32.15 -27.34
CA GLU A 368 -6.54 -31.29 -27.95
C GLU A 368 -6.33 -30.02 -27.11
N ILE A 369 -5.06 -29.61 -26.95
CA ILE A 369 -4.72 -28.32 -26.35
C ILE A 369 -3.74 -27.54 -27.21
N ILE A 370 -4.12 -26.31 -27.57
CA ILE A 370 -3.26 -25.38 -28.31
C ILE A 370 -2.47 -24.53 -27.32
N ILE A 371 -1.14 -24.62 -27.38
CA ILE A 371 -0.23 -23.89 -26.49
C ILE A 371 0.61 -22.88 -27.31
N PRO A 372 0.54 -21.57 -27.02
CA PRO A 372 1.26 -20.55 -27.78
C PRO A 372 2.77 -20.53 -27.45
N THR A 373 3.56 -19.92 -28.32
CA THR A 373 5.02 -19.76 -28.15
C THR A 373 5.43 -18.94 -26.92
N ALA A 374 4.53 -18.11 -26.40
CA ALA A 374 4.76 -17.31 -25.20
C ALA A 374 4.97 -18.19 -23.94
N VAL A 375 4.49 -19.44 -23.95
CA VAL A 375 4.65 -20.37 -22.82
C VAL A 375 6.10 -20.83 -22.72
N LYS A 376 6.75 -20.46 -21.62
CA LYS A 376 8.15 -20.75 -21.30
C LYS A 376 8.31 -21.85 -20.26
N SER A 377 7.22 -22.25 -19.60
CA SER A 377 7.25 -23.27 -18.55
C SER A 377 5.88 -23.94 -18.40
N ILE A 378 5.88 -25.26 -18.29
CA ILE A 378 4.69 -26.09 -18.00
C ILE A 378 5.05 -26.98 -16.82
N ALA A 379 4.26 -26.89 -15.74
CA ALA A 379 4.46 -27.75 -14.58
C ALA A 379 4.25 -29.23 -14.95
N THR A 380 5.03 -30.14 -14.39
CA THR A 380 4.92 -31.58 -14.64
C THR A 380 3.54 -32.15 -14.32
N THR A 381 2.84 -31.52 -13.37
CA THR A 381 1.48 -31.89 -12.94
C THR A 381 0.38 -31.04 -13.59
N ALA A 382 0.70 -30.19 -14.59
CA ALA A 382 -0.29 -29.33 -15.24
C ALA A 382 -1.50 -30.12 -15.77
N PHE A 383 -1.27 -31.29 -16.36
CA PHE A 383 -2.28 -32.17 -16.95
C PHE A 383 -2.59 -33.42 -16.09
N SER A 384 -2.39 -33.34 -14.77
CA SER A 384 -2.65 -34.48 -13.88
C SER A 384 -4.10 -34.98 -14.01
N GLY A 385 -4.31 -36.27 -14.28
CA GLY A 385 -5.63 -36.86 -14.46
C GLY A 385 -6.32 -36.54 -15.80
N CYS A 386 -5.64 -35.91 -16.76
CA CYS A 386 -6.08 -35.84 -18.16
C CYS A 386 -5.83 -37.18 -18.88
N SER A 387 -6.48 -37.36 -20.04
CA SER A 387 -6.18 -38.50 -20.92
C SER A 387 -4.72 -38.44 -21.40
N LYS A 388 -4.08 -39.61 -21.53
CA LYS A 388 -2.76 -39.74 -22.15
C LYS A 388 -2.81 -39.71 -23.68
N ASP A 389 -3.98 -39.95 -24.26
CA ASP A 389 -4.22 -39.88 -25.70
C ASP A 389 -4.45 -38.44 -26.19
N MET A 390 -4.41 -37.46 -25.28
CA MET A 390 -4.53 -36.05 -25.62
C MET A 390 -3.35 -35.59 -26.49
N THR A 391 -3.66 -34.78 -27.50
CA THR A 391 -2.67 -34.14 -28.37
C THR A 391 -2.37 -32.72 -27.91
N ILE A 392 -1.09 -32.44 -27.68
CA ILE A 392 -0.60 -31.07 -27.48
C ILE A 392 -0.29 -30.48 -28.85
N CYS A 393 -1.03 -29.44 -29.21
CA CYS A 393 -0.84 -28.67 -30.42
C CYS A 393 0.06 -27.47 -30.10
N GLY A 394 1.14 -27.29 -30.84
CA GLY A 394 2.06 -26.17 -30.65
C GLY A 394 2.96 -25.93 -31.84
N TYR A 395 3.83 -24.95 -31.72
CA TYR A 395 4.86 -24.68 -32.73
C TYR A 395 6.00 -25.68 -32.58
N VAL A 396 6.64 -26.06 -33.68
CA VAL A 396 7.88 -26.85 -33.67
C VAL A 396 8.92 -26.11 -32.81
N GLY A 397 9.79 -26.83 -32.11
CA GLY A 397 10.80 -26.37 -31.15
C GLY A 397 10.29 -25.49 -30.00
N SER A 398 8.98 -25.49 -29.73
CA SER A 398 8.40 -24.78 -28.59
C SER A 398 8.56 -25.56 -27.28
N TYR A 399 8.35 -24.88 -26.14
CA TYR A 399 8.31 -25.57 -24.85
C TYR A 399 7.18 -26.61 -24.78
N ALA A 400 6.09 -26.40 -25.53
CA ALA A 400 4.99 -27.35 -25.63
C ALA A 400 5.42 -28.67 -26.29
N GLU A 401 6.21 -28.59 -27.37
CA GLU A 401 6.77 -29.78 -28.02
C GLU A 401 7.70 -30.55 -27.09
N GLN A 402 8.65 -29.84 -26.46
CA GLN A 402 9.60 -30.45 -25.53
C GLN A 402 8.87 -31.14 -24.37
N PHE A 403 7.84 -30.49 -23.82
CA PHE A 403 7.00 -31.06 -22.76
C PHE A 403 6.24 -32.28 -23.24
N ALA A 404 5.65 -32.25 -24.44
CA ALA A 404 4.91 -33.37 -25.01
C ALA A 404 5.82 -34.59 -25.19
N LYS A 405 6.97 -34.42 -25.86
CA LYS A 405 7.99 -35.46 -26.07
C LYS A 405 8.45 -36.05 -24.74
N LYS A 406 8.79 -35.20 -23.75
CA LYS A 406 9.28 -35.63 -22.43
C LYS A 406 8.26 -36.41 -21.61
N ASN A 407 6.96 -36.09 -21.71
CA ASN A 407 5.91 -36.67 -20.87
C ASN A 407 5.01 -37.68 -21.60
N GLY A 408 5.38 -38.05 -22.84
CA GLY A 408 4.70 -39.05 -23.65
C GLY A 408 3.32 -38.65 -24.14
N TYR A 409 3.11 -37.37 -24.47
CA TYR A 409 1.88 -36.90 -25.13
C TYR A 409 2.06 -36.87 -26.65
N GLY A 410 0.97 -37.05 -27.40
CA GLY A 410 0.96 -36.76 -28.82
C GLY A 410 1.26 -35.27 -29.07
N PHE A 411 2.05 -34.97 -30.10
CA PHE A 411 2.33 -33.59 -30.49
C PHE A 411 1.89 -33.35 -31.95
N LYS A 412 1.14 -32.26 -32.17
CA LYS A 412 0.70 -31.82 -33.49
C LYS A 412 1.27 -30.43 -33.77
N SER A 413 2.10 -30.32 -34.79
CA SER A 413 2.60 -29.02 -35.24
C SER A 413 1.45 -28.17 -35.79
N ILE A 414 1.44 -26.90 -35.40
CA ILE A 414 0.54 -25.88 -35.97
C ILE A 414 1.29 -25.04 -37.05
N SER A 415 2.57 -25.36 -37.31
CA SER A 415 3.33 -24.75 -38.41
C SER A 415 2.94 -25.38 -39.75
N ASN A 416 2.71 -24.54 -40.75
CA ASN A 416 2.40 -24.96 -42.12
C ASN A 416 3.64 -25.27 -42.96
N ILE A 417 4.85 -25.09 -42.42
CA ILE A 417 6.10 -25.27 -43.16
C ILE A 417 6.39 -26.76 -43.34
N LEU A 418 6.66 -27.16 -44.58
CA LEU A 418 6.88 -28.55 -44.96
C LEU A 418 8.37 -28.80 -45.19
N PHE A 419 8.94 -29.80 -44.52
CA PHE A 419 10.33 -30.19 -44.69
C PHE A 419 10.43 -31.47 -45.53
N ASN A 420 11.16 -31.42 -46.64
CA ASN A 420 11.39 -32.55 -47.53
C ASN A 420 12.82 -33.07 -47.35
N SER A 421 12.95 -34.25 -46.73
CA SER A 421 14.26 -34.86 -46.44
C SER A 421 14.97 -35.45 -47.66
N SER A 422 14.30 -35.60 -48.80
CA SER A 422 14.92 -36.18 -50.01
C SER A 422 15.74 -35.14 -50.78
N ASN A 423 15.37 -33.86 -50.70
CA ASN A 423 16.05 -32.75 -51.37
C ASN A 423 16.49 -31.63 -50.41
N ASN A 424 16.22 -31.78 -49.11
CA ASN A 424 16.49 -30.81 -48.07
C ASN A 424 15.84 -29.45 -48.33
N PHE A 425 14.60 -29.42 -48.82
CA PHE A 425 13.84 -28.17 -48.98
C PHE A 425 12.84 -27.95 -47.84
N ALA A 426 12.71 -26.71 -47.40
CA ALA A 426 11.64 -26.22 -46.54
C ALA A 426 10.66 -25.38 -47.38
N THR A 427 9.45 -25.87 -47.59
CA THR A 427 8.44 -25.27 -48.48
C THR A 427 7.22 -24.77 -47.70
N ASN A 428 6.30 -24.11 -48.39
CA ASN A 428 5.08 -23.52 -47.81
C ASN A 428 5.37 -22.37 -46.82
N VAL A 429 6.48 -21.66 -47.05
CA VAL A 429 6.79 -20.37 -46.42
C VAL A 429 6.11 -19.26 -47.21
N SER A 430 5.35 -18.41 -46.52
CA SER A 430 4.62 -17.31 -47.15
C SER A 430 5.57 -16.16 -47.55
N LEU A 431 5.26 -15.47 -48.63
CA LEU A 431 5.93 -14.22 -49.00
C LEU A 431 5.87 -13.20 -47.85
N LYS A 432 6.92 -12.38 -47.73
CA LYS A 432 7.06 -11.37 -46.67
C LYS A 432 7.10 -11.94 -45.24
N THR A 433 7.36 -13.24 -45.06
CA THR A 433 7.61 -13.80 -43.73
C THR A 433 8.92 -13.24 -43.21
N THR A 434 8.91 -12.63 -42.03
CA THR A 434 10.14 -12.12 -41.40
C THR A 434 10.93 -13.24 -40.71
N VAL A 435 12.24 -13.04 -40.50
CA VAL A 435 13.08 -13.99 -39.76
C VAL A 435 12.48 -14.34 -38.39
N PRO A 436 12.00 -13.39 -37.55
CA PRO A 436 11.39 -13.72 -36.26
C PRO A 436 10.09 -14.53 -36.38
N GLU A 437 9.21 -14.22 -37.34
CA GLU A 437 7.97 -14.97 -37.57
C GLU A 437 8.26 -16.41 -38.02
N LEU A 438 9.29 -16.58 -38.85
CA LEU A 438 9.73 -17.90 -39.28
C LEU A 438 10.33 -18.70 -38.12
N LEU A 439 11.22 -18.11 -37.33
CA LEU A 439 11.80 -18.76 -36.14
C LEU A 439 10.73 -19.13 -35.11
N VAL A 440 9.69 -18.30 -34.94
CA VAL A 440 8.53 -18.63 -34.11
C VAL A 440 7.78 -19.85 -34.66
N SER A 441 7.66 -19.95 -35.99
CA SER A 441 7.00 -21.06 -36.67
C SER A 441 7.81 -22.38 -36.63
N LEU A 442 9.12 -22.29 -36.44
CA LEU A 442 10.06 -23.42 -36.48
C LEU A 442 10.62 -23.83 -35.12
N GLY A 443 10.60 -22.92 -34.14
CA GLY A 443 11.02 -23.18 -32.77
C GLY A 443 12.38 -22.65 -32.36
N LYS A 444 12.68 -22.77 -31.05
CA LYS A 444 13.82 -22.10 -30.41
C LYS A 444 15.20 -22.54 -30.90
N ASP A 445 15.32 -23.75 -31.44
CA ASP A 445 16.61 -24.31 -31.85
C ASP A 445 16.89 -24.09 -33.34
N ALA A 446 15.93 -23.52 -34.07
CA ALA A 446 16.09 -23.20 -35.48
C ALA A 446 17.09 -22.03 -35.66
N LYS A 447 18.02 -22.18 -36.59
CA LYS A 447 18.96 -21.13 -36.99
C LYS A 447 18.71 -20.79 -38.45
N ILE A 448 18.66 -19.51 -38.78
CA ILE A 448 18.51 -19.05 -40.17
C ILE A 448 19.81 -18.35 -40.58
N LYS A 449 20.30 -18.70 -41.76
CA LYS A 449 21.47 -18.08 -42.38
C LYS A 449 21.17 -17.70 -43.82
N ASP A 450 21.85 -16.66 -44.29
CA ASP A 450 21.85 -16.34 -45.72
C ASP A 450 22.59 -17.45 -46.48
N LYS A 451 22.14 -17.73 -47.71
CA LYS A 451 22.75 -18.70 -48.63
C LYS A 451 24.20 -18.36 -48.96
N TYR A 452 24.55 -17.08 -49.00
CA TYR A 452 25.81 -16.60 -49.55
C TYR A 452 26.89 -16.32 -48.51
N ASP A 453 26.57 -16.38 -47.21
CA ASP A 453 27.54 -16.12 -46.15
C ASP A 453 27.19 -16.86 -44.84
N GLU A 454 27.98 -17.89 -44.50
CA GLU A 454 27.82 -18.66 -43.27
C GLU A 454 28.09 -17.82 -41.99
N SER A 455 28.67 -16.62 -42.13
CA SER A 455 29.01 -15.71 -41.04
C SER A 455 27.98 -14.60 -40.79
N VAL A 456 26.98 -14.44 -41.66
CA VAL A 456 25.96 -13.39 -41.57
C VAL A 456 24.62 -13.96 -41.13
N ASN A 457 24.16 -13.53 -39.96
CA ASN A 457 22.76 -13.71 -39.56
C ASN A 457 21.90 -12.76 -40.41
N VAL A 458 20.86 -13.29 -41.06
CA VAL A 458 19.85 -12.47 -41.76
C VAL A 458 19.29 -11.46 -40.76
N SER A 459 19.18 -10.18 -41.15
CA SER A 459 18.69 -9.16 -40.22
C SER A 459 17.27 -9.52 -39.77
N PRO A 460 16.91 -9.32 -38.50
CA PRO A 460 15.54 -9.58 -38.01
C PRO A 460 14.45 -8.81 -38.74
N SER A 461 14.81 -7.73 -39.44
CA SER A 461 13.91 -6.90 -40.26
C SER A 461 13.66 -7.45 -41.67
N ASP A 462 14.47 -8.39 -42.13
CA ASP A 462 14.45 -8.81 -43.52
C ASP A 462 13.40 -9.90 -43.74
N PHE A 463 12.85 -9.93 -44.95
CA PHE A 463 12.00 -11.02 -45.39
C PHE A 463 12.86 -12.23 -45.72
N VAL A 464 12.37 -13.40 -45.33
CA VAL A 464 13.03 -14.66 -45.66
C VAL A 464 12.73 -14.98 -47.12
N GLY A 465 13.79 -15.05 -47.92
CA GLY A 465 13.71 -15.35 -49.34
C GLY A 465 14.16 -16.75 -49.72
N THR A 466 13.86 -17.13 -50.97
CA THR A 466 14.29 -18.40 -51.53
C THR A 466 15.81 -18.55 -51.47
N GLY A 467 16.25 -19.70 -50.96
CA GLY A 467 17.66 -20.02 -50.79
C GLY A 467 18.20 -19.81 -49.38
N CYS A 468 17.51 -19.05 -48.51
CA CYS A 468 17.85 -18.97 -47.09
C CYS A 468 17.92 -20.37 -46.49
N VAL A 469 18.92 -20.62 -45.65
CA VAL A 469 19.11 -21.93 -45.02
C VAL A 469 18.56 -21.89 -43.61
N VAL A 470 17.72 -22.86 -43.27
CA VAL A 470 17.27 -23.08 -41.91
C VAL A 470 17.77 -24.42 -41.38
N THR A 471 18.45 -24.39 -40.24
CA THR A 471 18.89 -25.59 -39.53
C THR A 471 17.82 -26.00 -38.53
N VAL A 472 17.25 -27.20 -38.67
CA VAL A 472 16.29 -27.79 -37.72
C VAL A 472 16.80 -29.16 -37.31
N GLU A 473 16.92 -29.43 -36.01
CA GLU A 473 17.43 -30.71 -35.47
C GLU A 473 18.78 -31.15 -36.10
N ASN A 474 19.69 -30.19 -36.34
CA ASN A 474 21.00 -30.37 -36.99
C ASN A 474 20.96 -30.78 -38.49
N VAL A 475 19.82 -30.61 -39.16
CA VAL A 475 19.71 -30.78 -40.60
C VAL A 475 19.45 -29.42 -41.25
N ASP A 476 20.22 -29.09 -42.28
CA ASP A 476 20.08 -27.85 -43.04
C ASP A 476 19.07 -28.02 -44.18
N TYR A 477 18.10 -27.12 -44.23
CA TYR A 477 17.09 -27.06 -45.28
C TYR A 477 17.14 -25.71 -46.01
N GLN A 478 17.09 -25.74 -47.34
CA GLN A 478 16.94 -24.53 -48.15
C GLN A 478 15.46 -24.15 -48.25
N ILE A 479 15.16 -22.88 -47.98
CA ILE A 479 13.79 -22.36 -48.03
C ILE A 479 13.39 -22.10 -49.48
N SER A 480 12.20 -22.58 -49.85
CA SER A 480 11.53 -22.25 -51.11
C SER A 480 10.32 -21.37 -50.84
N VAL A 481 10.38 -20.13 -51.34
CA VAL A 481 9.26 -19.19 -51.34
C VAL A 481 8.75 -19.07 -52.77
N LYS A 482 7.58 -19.66 -53.05
CA LYS A 482 7.04 -19.73 -54.42
C LYS A 482 6.90 -18.33 -55.03
N GLY A 483 7.47 -18.16 -56.22
CA GLY A 483 7.49 -16.91 -56.99
C GLY A 483 8.61 -15.93 -56.64
N ASP A 484 9.29 -16.08 -55.50
CA ASP A 484 10.53 -15.34 -55.19
C ASP A 484 11.71 -16.11 -55.78
N ILE A 485 12.07 -15.77 -57.00
CA ILE A 485 13.13 -16.45 -57.77
C ILE A 485 14.49 -15.83 -57.48
N ASN A 486 14.51 -14.56 -57.07
CA ASN A 486 15.74 -13.83 -56.83
C ASN A 486 16.25 -13.98 -55.38
N GLY A 487 15.39 -14.41 -54.45
CA GLY A 487 15.73 -14.73 -53.06
C GLY A 487 15.57 -13.57 -52.08
N ASP A 488 14.79 -12.53 -52.41
CA ASP A 488 14.60 -11.33 -51.57
C ASP A 488 13.36 -11.40 -50.66
N GLY A 489 12.61 -12.51 -50.69
CA GLY A 489 11.43 -12.75 -49.87
C GLY A 489 10.15 -12.07 -50.38
N ILE A 490 10.20 -11.44 -51.56
CA ILE A 490 9.05 -10.80 -52.20
C ILE A 490 8.93 -11.21 -53.68
N ILE A 491 7.75 -11.00 -54.27
CA ILE A 491 7.59 -11.07 -55.73
C ILE A 491 7.72 -9.65 -56.28
N SER A 492 8.71 -9.46 -57.13
CA SER A 492 9.06 -8.18 -57.74
C SER A 492 9.24 -8.32 -59.26
N ALA A 493 9.57 -7.19 -59.91
CA ALA A 493 9.94 -7.22 -61.32
C ALA A 493 11.20 -8.06 -61.60
N SER A 494 12.09 -8.18 -60.61
CA SER A 494 13.32 -8.95 -60.72
C SER A 494 13.05 -10.45 -60.87
N ASP A 495 11.96 -10.96 -60.30
CA ASP A 495 11.63 -12.39 -60.30
C ASP A 495 11.18 -12.89 -61.66
N TYR A 496 10.13 -12.29 -62.23
CA TYR A 496 9.69 -12.69 -63.57
C TYR A 496 10.73 -12.31 -64.65
N GLN A 497 11.55 -11.28 -64.44
CA GLN A 497 12.68 -11.00 -65.35
C GLN A 497 13.78 -12.07 -65.24
N THR A 498 14.04 -12.58 -64.04
CA THR A 498 14.96 -13.71 -63.82
C THR A 498 14.46 -14.95 -64.55
N LEU A 499 13.16 -15.23 -64.46
CA LEU A 499 12.53 -16.34 -65.18
C LEU A 499 12.58 -16.16 -66.70
N LEU A 500 12.36 -14.94 -67.19
CA LEU A 500 12.50 -14.63 -68.62
C LEU A 500 13.94 -14.84 -69.11
N ARG A 501 14.94 -14.49 -68.30
CA ARG A 501 16.35 -14.76 -68.60
C ARG A 501 16.64 -16.27 -68.65
N TYR A 502 15.99 -17.05 -67.79
CA TYR A 502 16.06 -18.51 -67.84
C TYR A 502 15.50 -19.07 -69.16
N PHE A 503 14.31 -18.65 -69.60
CA PHE A 503 13.77 -19.08 -70.90
C PHE A 503 14.64 -18.67 -72.09
N LYS A 504 15.34 -17.54 -71.99
CA LYS A 504 16.30 -17.09 -73.00
C LYS A 504 17.68 -17.77 -72.90
N LYS A 505 17.86 -18.73 -71.99
CA LYS A 505 19.14 -19.40 -71.71
C LYS A 505 20.27 -18.42 -71.31
N LEU A 506 19.89 -17.29 -70.72
CA LEU A 506 20.81 -16.27 -70.21
C LEU A 506 21.14 -16.47 -68.73
N LYS A 507 20.38 -17.31 -68.02
CA LYS A 507 20.58 -17.68 -66.62
C LYS A 507 20.11 -19.11 -66.41
N ASN A 508 20.79 -19.87 -65.56
CA ASN A 508 20.32 -21.19 -65.14
C ASN A 508 19.54 -21.07 -63.83
N LEU A 509 18.48 -21.85 -63.68
CA LEU A 509 17.75 -22.05 -62.43
C LEU A 509 17.94 -23.49 -62.00
N ASP A 510 18.45 -23.69 -60.79
CA ASP A 510 18.71 -25.01 -60.21
C ASP A 510 18.24 -25.09 -58.74
N GLY A 511 18.11 -26.33 -58.27
CA GLY A 511 17.74 -26.64 -56.89
C GLY A 511 16.48 -25.91 -56.42
N VAL A 512 16.58 -25.25 -55.26
CA VAL A 512 15.46 -24.58 -54.61
C VAL A 512 14.90 -23.40 -55.41
N TYR A 513 15.69 -22.79 -56.31
CA TYR A 513 15.22 -21.71 -57.18
C TYR A 513 14.39 -22.22 -58.37
N PHE A 514 14.69 -23.44 -58.83
CA PHE A 514 13.81 -24.12 -59.79
C PHE A 514 12.48 -24.46 -59.12
N ASP A 515 12.52 -24.99 -57.89
CA ASP A 515 11.31 -25.24 -57.11
C ASP A 515 10.50 -23.96 -56.86
N ALA A 516 11.14 -22.84 -56.49
CA ALA A 516 10.45 -21.56 -56.32
C ALA A 516 9.83 -21.01 -57.60
N ALA A 517 10.43 -21.33 -58.77
CA ALA A 517 9.94 -20.92 -60.07
C ALA A 517 8.80 -21.80 -60.61
N ASP A 518 8.76 -23.09 -60.25
CA ASP A 518 7.65 -24.02 -60.53
C ASP A 518 6.52 -23.78 -59.52
N VAL A 519 5.68 -22.80 -59.82
CA VAL A 519 4.69 -22.27 -58.86
C VAL A 519 3.40 -23.08 -58.85
N ASP A 520 3.10 -23.82 -59.91
CA ASP A 520 1.98 -24.75 -59.95
C ASP A 520 2.35 -26.20 -59.59
N ASN A 521 3.65 -26.50 -59.43
CA ASN A 521 4.20 -27.79 -59.02
C ASN A 521 3.93 -28.91 -60.04
N ASP A 522 3.91 -28.58 -61.32
CA ASP A 522 3.79 -29.56 -62.40
C ASP A 522 5.14 -30.24 -62.74
N GLY A 523 6.24 -29.79 -62.11
CA GLY A 523 7.59 -30.28 -62.32
C GLY A 523 8.31 -29.65 -63.51
N VAL A 524 7.70 -28.67 -64.18
CA VAL A 524 8.17 -28.05 -65.43
C VAL A 524 8.01 -26.53 -65.38
N VAL A 525 9.11 -25.83 -65.11
CA VAL A 525 9.14 -24.36 -65.18
C VAL A 525 8.88 -23.87 -66.62
N ASN A 526 7.71 -23.29 -66.86
CA ASN A 526 7.22 -22.93 -68.19
C ASN A 526 6.44 -21.58 -68.23
N ALA A 527 5.81 -21.28 -69.37
CA ALA A 527 5.11 -20.00 -69.56
C ALA A 527 3.96 -19.77 -68.58
N ALA A 528 3.32 -20.83 -68.07
CA ALA A 528 2.26 -20.75 -67.06
C ALA A 528 2.81 -20.17 -65.75
N ASP A 529 3.96 -20.66 -65.28
CA ASP A 529 4.63 -20.13 -64.08
C ASP A 529 4.96 -18.65 -64.23
N TYR A 530 5.51 -18.29 -65.39
CA TYR A 530 5.85 -16.90 -65.68
C TYR A 530 4.64 -15.98 -65.64
N LEU A 531 3.51 -16.42 -66.20
CA LEU A 531 2.28 -15.65 -66.16
C LEU A 531 1.74 -15.53 -64.74
N LYS A 532 1.80 -16.60 -63.93
CA LYS A 532 1.39 -16.56 -62.52
C LYS A 532 2.25 -15.59 -61.70
N ILE A 533 3.57 -15.64 -61.84
CA ILE A 533 4.49 -14.73 -61.13
C ILE A 533 4.30 -13.28 -61.57
N LYS A 534 4.18 -13.05 -62.88
CA LYS A 534 3.92 -11.71 -63.41
C LYS A 534 2.57 -11.16 -62.94
N TYR A 535 1.53 -11.99 -62.93
CA TYR A 535 0.21 -11.62 -62.42
C TYR A 535 0.24 -11.30 -60.93
N ALA A 536 0.97 -12.09 -60.14
CA ALA A 536 1.14 -11.86 -58.71
C ALA A 536 1.86 -10.54 -58.42
N PHE A 537 2.89 -10.21 -59.18
CA PHE A 537 3.52 -8.89 -59.14
C PHE A 537 2.52 -7.75 -59.44
N GLN A 538 1.71 -7.90 -60.50
CA GLN A 538 0.77 -6.86 -60.94
C GLN A 538 -0.38 -6.62 -59.96
N THR A 539 -0.84 -7.67 -59.29
CA THR A 539 -1.99 -7.62 -58.37
C THR A 539 -1.60 -7.46 -56.91
N GLY A 540 -0.33 -7.68 -56.57
CA GLY A 540 0.17 -7.67 -55.19
C GLY A 540 -0.35 -8.85 -54.35
N THR A 541 -0.87 -9.91 -54.98
CA THR A 541 -1.34 -11.10 -54.26
C THR A 541 -0.19 -11.79 -53.53
N ARG A 542 -0.48 -12.31 -52.34
CA ARG A 542 0.47 -13.10 -51.52
C ARG A 542 0.32 -14.60 -51.71
N ASP A 543 -0.73 -15.04 -52.41
CA ASP A 543 -0.97 -16.43 -52.73
C ASP A 543 -0.86 -16.61 -54.24
N ILE A 544 0.09 -17.44 -54.64
CA ILE A 544 0.48 -17.65 -56.04
C ILE A 544 -0.04 -18.98 -56.60
N LYS A 545 -0.62 -19.83 -55.74
CA LYS A 545 -1.11 -21.16 -56.09
C LYS A 545 -2.26 -21.10 -57.08
#